data_AF-A0A1V5R3S4-F1
#
_entry.id   AF-A0A1V5R3S4-F1
#
_cell.length_a   1.000
_cell.length_b   1.000
_cell.length_c   1.000
_cell.angle_alpha   90.00
_cell.angle_beta   90.00
_cell.angle_gamma   90.00
#
_symmetry.space_group_name_H-M   'P 1'
#
loop_
_entity.id
_entity.type
_entity.pdbx_description
1 polymer ?
#
loop_
_entity_poly.entity_id
_entity_poly.type
_entity_poly.pdbx_seq_one_letter_code
_entity_poly.pdbx_strand_id
1 'polypeptide(L)'
;MKNRKAKSNRAQADYFELLVCQYICHLYGITFSYSQDLAELSNKVLVLPSGRERLKLQNDNFIKIQPKIKEILNYEIGQKGRVINVIWVGRNLLIETTSDVDAEHITKQKTRFSIKSIASTGTGTLKNLGARQIQKFLGVNFSAQYKKMWEDLRDYLNEHDLSQGKIKKKVQNSSCLLKWATKNGQKYQIMLNDLCVSAFNNLPLKKKVDFLNFITDCNDEDLYVIIVNSCDVIIYKPIEKNLKLIKNIEVKKDKMTDVGYTIFVDNKPTYRVQTNNTNGIGISAFCQRIFWV
;
A
#
# COMPACT_ATOMS: atom_id res chain seq x y z
N MET A 1 22.65 7.64 5.03
CA MET A 1 21.48 6.73 4.97
C MET A 1 21.62 5.78 3.81
N LYS A 2 21.58 4.46 4.04
CA LYS A 2 21.80 3.43 3.01
C LYS A 2 20.66 3.42 1.98
N ASN A 3 21.04 3.57 0.70
CA ASN A 3 20.23 3.36 -0.50
C ASN A 3 19.31 2.12 -0.38
N ARG A 4 18.06 2.34 0.04
CA ARG A 4 16.98 1.37 -0.15
C ARG A 4 16.67 1.39 -1.64
N LYS A 5 17.25 0.44 -2.38
CA LYS A 5 17.03 0.22 -3.81
C LYS A 5 15.56 0.43 -4.17
N ALA A 6 15.34 1.40 -5.05
CA ALA A 6 14.07 1.71 -5.67
C ALA A 6 13.42 0.44 -6.23
N LYS A 7 12.21 0.14 -5.77
CA LYS A 7 11.31 -0.71 -6.55
C LYS A 7 10.80 0.14 -7.70
N SER A 8 10.93 -0.34 -8.93
CA SER A 8 10.44 0.33 -10.15
C SER A 8 8.98 0.79 -10.06
N ASN A 9 8.12 0.03 -9.40
CA ASN A 9 6.72 0.40 -9.17
C ASN A 9 6.54 1.54 -8.16
N ARG A 10 7.50 1.78 -7.25
CA ARG A 10 7.42 2.90 -6.29
C ARG A 10 7.75 4.22 -6.94
N ALA A 11 8.75 4.26 -7.83
CA ALA A 11 9.07 5.49 -8.57
C ALA A 11 7.88 5.99 -9.41
N GLN A 12 7.11 5.07 -9.98
CA GLN A 12 5.87 5.38 -10.70
C GLN A 12 4.77 5.94 -9.77
N ALA A 13 4.58 5.34 -8.58
CA ALA A 13 3.63 5.83 -7.59
C ALA A 13 4.03 7.22 -7.05
N ASP A 14 5.28 7.39 -6.64
CA ASP A 14 5.84 8.65 -6.15
C ASP A 14 5.70 9.77 -7.21
N TYR A 15 5.93 9.45 -8.49
CA TYR A 15 5.73 10.39 -9.58
C TYR A 15 4.27 10.88 -9.66
N PHE A 16 3.32 9.97 -9.51
CA PHE A 16 1.89 10.30 -9.52
C PHE A 16 1.48 11.17 -8.33
N GLU A 17 1.97 10.83 -7.14
CA GLU A 17 1.76 11.61 -5.91
C GLU A 17 2.26 13.06 -6.09
N LEU A 18 3.41 13.24 -6.74
CA LEU A 18 3.97 14.57 -7.02
C LEU A 18 3.22 15.35 -8.11
N LEU A 19 2.64 14.69 -9.12
CA LEU A 19 1.74 15.36 -10.08
C LEU A 19 0.54 15.97 -9.36
N VAL A 20 -0.03 15.24 -8.38
CA VAL A 20 -1.11 15.77 -7.54
C VAL A 20 -0.65 16.94 -6.68
N CYS A 21 0.53 16.84 -6.05
CA CYS A 21 1.09 17.96 -5.29
C CYS A 21 1.23 19.22 -6.17
N GLN A 22 1.79 19.05 -7.37
CA GLN A 22 1.97 20.14 -8.34
C GLN A 22 0.63 20.78 -8.72
N TYR A 23 -0.42 19.97 -8.95
CA TYR A 23 -1.75 20.46 -9.26
C TYR A 23 -2.36 21.30 -8.15
N ILE A 24 -2.32 20.80 -6.91
CA ILE A 24 -2.86 21.52 -5.75
C ILE A 24 -2.10 22.83 -5.56
N CYS A 25 -0.77 22.80 -5.68
CA CYS A 25 0.05 24.00 -5.65
C CYS A 25 -0.39 25.03 -6.71
N HIS A 26 -0.61 24.58 -7.94
CA HIS A 26 -1.07 25.42 -9.04
C HIS A 26 -2.46 26.04 -8.77
N LEU A 27 -3.42 25.23 -8.30
CA LEU A 27 -4.79 25.69 -7.99
C LEU A 27 -4.82 26.86 -7.00
N TYR A 28 -3.93 26.85 -6.02
CA TYR A 28 -3.96 27.82 -4.91
C TYR A 28 -2.77 28.78 -4.90
N GLY A 29 -1.96 28.82 -5.96
CA GLY A 29 -0.82 29.72 -6.08
C GLY A 29 0.27 29.47 -5.03
N ILE A 30 0.48 28.23 -4.62
CA ILE A 30 1.49 27.81 -3.66
C ILE A 30 2.75 27.38 -4.42
N THR A 31 3.94 27.69 -3.90
CA THR A 31 5.20 27.23 -4.49
C THR A 31 5.30 25.70 -4.43
N PHE A 32 5.55 25.08 -5.59
CA PHE A 32 5.80 23.63 -5.66
C PHE A 32 7.26 23.31 -5.35
N SER A 33 7.54 22.87 -4.12
CA SER A 33 8.90 22.61 -3.62
C SER A 33 9.56 21.33 -4.18
N TYR A 34 8.81 20.44 -4.83
CA TYR A 34 9.27 19.11 -5.22
C TYR A 34 9.57 18.98 -6.73
N SER A 35 9.90 20.09 -7.39
CA SER A 35 10.15 20.12 -8.85
C SER A 35 11.34 19.23 -9.26
N GLN A 36 12.43 19.25 -8.48
CA GLN A 36 13.60 18.40 -8.71
C GLN A 36 13.26 16.92 -8.53
N ASP A 37 12.52 16.56 -7.47
CA ASP A 37 12.08 15.18 -7.22
C ASP A 37 11.21 14.65 -8.36
N LEU A 38 10.28 15.46 -8.86
CA LEU A 38 9.40 15.09 -9.97
C LEU A 38 10.21 14.79 -11.23
N ALA A 39 11.18 15.65 -11.56
CA ALA A 39 12.07 15.44 -12.71
C ALA A 39 12.93 14.18 -12.57
N GLU A 40 13.52 13.96 -11.38
CA GLU A 40 14.29 12.74 -11.10
C GLU A 40 13.45 11.47 -11.23
N LEU A 41 12.24 11.47 -10.68
CA LEU A 41 11.34 10.31 -10.73
C LEU A 41 10.89 10.01 -12.16
N SER A 42 10.58 11.05 -12.94
CA SER A 42 10.27 10.91 -14.37
C SER A 42 11.41 10.21 -15.11
N ASN A 43 12.65 10.69 -14.96
CA ASN A 43 13.84 10.10 -15.58
C ASN A 43 14.07 8.65 -15.12
N LYS A 44 13.89 8.37 -13.82
CA LYS A 44 13.99 7.01 -13.26
C LYS A 44 12.96 6.07 -13.84
N VAL A 45 11.75 6.54 -14.15
CA VAL A 45 10.70 5.70 -14.77
C VAL A 45 10.98 5.50 -16.27
N LEU A 46 11.44 6.53 -16.98
CA LEU A 46 11.70 6.49 -18.42
C LEU A 46 12.74 5.45 -18.83
N VAL A 47 13.75 5.22 -17.99
CA VAL A 47 14.82 4.23 -18.27
C VAL A 47 14.38 2.77 -18.05
N LEU A 48 13.16 2.53 -17.56
CA LEU A 48 12.64 1.19 -17.35
C LEU A 48 12.00 0.62 -18.62
N PRO A 49 11.94 -0.72 -18.76
CA PRO A 49 11.06 -1.35 -19.74
C PRO A 49 9.62 -0.85 -19.61
N SER A 50 9.06 -0.40 -20.73
CA SER A 50 7.75 0.26 -20.82
C SER A 50 7.60 1.55 -20.01
N GLY A 51 8.71 2.27 -19.76
CA GLY A 51 8.73 3.50 -18.98
C GLY A 51 7.83 4.60 -19.54
N ARG A 52 7.80 4.74 -20.88
CA ARG A 52 6.95 5.70 -21.57
C ARG A 52 5.46 5.41 -21.36
N GLU A 53 5.05 4.16 -21.52
CA GLU A 53 3.67 3.71 -21.31
C GLU A 53 3.25 3.89 -19.85
N ARG A 54 4.16 3.62 -18.90
CA ARG A 54 3.92 3.85 -17.46
C ARG A 54 3.67 5.32 -17.17
N LEU A 55 4.51 6.23 -17.68
CA LEU A 55 4.30 7.67 -17.48
C LEU A 55 3.03 8.15 -18.17
N LYS A 56 2.74 7.68 -19.40
CA LYS A 56 1.48 7.98 -20.09
C LYS A 56 0.29 7.59 -19.24
N LEU A 57 0.27 6.37 -18.70
CA LEU A 57 -0.79 5.93 -17.78
C LEU A 57 -0.93 6.84 -16.56
N GLN A 58 0.19 7.25 -15.95
CA GLN A 58 0.13 8.16 -14.80
C GLN A 58 -0.46 9.52 -15.18
N ASN A 59 -0.07 10.09 -16.33
CA ASN A 59 -0.60 11.36 -16.80
C ASN A 59 -2.08 11.28 -17.19
N ASP A 60 -2.48 10.22 -17.92
CA ASP A 60 -3.88 9.98 -18.31
C ASP A 60 -4.77 9.84 -17.06
N ASN A 61 -4.30 9.10 -16.05
CA ASN A 61 -5.01 8.97 -14.77
C ASN A 61 -5.01 10.28 -13.97
N PHE A 62 -3.96 11.09 -14.06
CA PHE A 62 -3.84 12.37 -13.35
C PHE A 62 -4.88 13.36 -13.87
N ILE A 63 -5.03 13.48 -15.20
CA ILE A 63 -6.04 14.34 -15.83
C ILE A 63 -7.45 14.01 -15.31
N LYS A 64 -7.78 12.72 -15.15
CA LYS A 64 -9.09 12.28 -14.64
C LYS A 64 -9.37 12.73 -13.21
N ILE A 65 -8.36 12.75 -12.33
CA ILE A 65 -8.57 13.05 -10.89
C ILE A 65 -8.54 14.54 -10.57
N GLN A 66 -7.98 15.39 -11.44
CA GLN A 66 -7.93 16.84 -11.23
C GLN A 66 -9.28 17.46 -10.83
N PRO A 67 -10.39 17.29 -11.58
CA PRO A 67 -11.67 17.88 -11.20
C PRO A 67 -12.15 17.39 -9.84
N LYS A 68 -11.87 16.14 -9.48
CA LYS A 68 -12.27 15.54 -8.21
C LYS A 68 -11.46 16.04 -7.02
N ILE A 69 -10.16 16.24 -7.19
CA ILE A 69 -9.32 16.87 -6.16
C ILE A 69 -9.80 18.30 -5.91
N LYS A 70 -10.10 19.05 -6.97
CA LYS A 70 -10.62 20.42 -6.86
C LYS A 70 -11.98 20.44 -6.14
N GLU A 71 -12.88 19.53 -6.47
CA GLU A 71 -14.19 19.36 -5.81
C GLU A 71 -14.03 19.15 -4.30
N ILE A 72 -13.19 18.18 -3.89
CA ILE A 72 -12.92 17.89 -2.48
C ILE A 72 -12.33 19.11 -1.77
N LEU A 73 -11.31 19.74 -2.36
CA LEU A 73 -10.65 20.89 -1.73
C LEU A 73 -11.56 22.10 -1.63
N ASN A 74 -12.41 22.35 -2.62
CA ASN A 74 -13.41 23.43 -2.54
C ASN A 74 -14.39 23.22 -1.38
N TYR A 75 -14.86 21.97 -1.20
CA TYR A 75 -15.70 21.62 -0.05
C TYR A 75 -14.97 21.82 1.28
N GLU A 76 -13.75 21.28 1.40
CA GLU A 76 -12.95 21.36 2.62
C GLU A 76 -12.51 22.80 2.94
N ILE A 77 -12.29 23.66 1.94
CA ILE A 77 -11.99 25.09 2.14
C ILE A 77 -13.14 25.82 2.85
N GLY A 78 -14.39 25.43 2.60
CA GLY A 78 -15.54 26.01 3.31
C GLY A 78 -15.49 25.81 4.82
N GLN A 79 -14.77 24.78 5.30
CA GLN A 79 -14.69 24.39 6.71
C GLN A 79 -13.33 24.72 7.33
N LYS A 80 -12.25 24.53 6.56
CA LYS A 80 -10.86 24.60 7.02
C LYS A 80 -10.15 25.87 6.55
N GLY A 81 -10.77 26.67 5.69
CA GLY A 81 -10.17 27.83 5.06
C GLY A 81 -9.23 27.48 3.91
N ARG A 82 -8.59 28.49 3.30
CA ARG A 82 -7.72 28.31 2.12
C ARG A 82 -6.54 27.37 2.40
N VAL A 83 -6.15 26.58 1.40
CA VAL A 83 -4.90 25.80 1.41
C VAL A 83 -3.70 26.76 1.36
N ILE A 84 -2.75 26.60 2.28
CA ILE A 84 -1.55 27.43 2.41
C ILE A 84 -0.26 26.67 2.12
N ASN A 85 -0.29 25.34 2.18
CA ASN A 85 0.89 24.50 1.99
C ASN A 85 0.49 23.11 1.50
N VAL A 86 1.39 22.44 0.76
CA VAL A 86 1.20 21.09 0.23
C VAL A 86 2.42 20.24 0.58
N ILE A 87 2.18 19.15 1.30
CA ILE A 87 3.23 18.28 1.83
C ILE A 87 3.17 16.94 1.13
N TRP A 88 4.27 16.54 0.49
CA TRP A 88 4.42 15.18 -0.02
C TRP A 88 4.85 14.25 1.12
N VAL A 89 3.95 13.38 1.57
CA VAL A 89 4.13 12.54 2.77
C VAL A 89 4.90 11.26 2.45
N GLY A 90 4.81 10.77 1.20
CA GLY A 90 5.26 9.46 0.72
C GLY A 90 6.72 9.07 0.97
N ARG A 91 7.56 9.96 1.52
CA ARG A 91 8.94 9.68 1.94
C ARG A 91 9.22 9.78 3.44
N ASN A 92 8.49 10.61 4.19
CA ASN A 92 8.89 11.01 5.54
C ASN A 92 8.11 10.34 6.68
N LEU A 93 6.92 9.79 6.44
CA LEU A 93 6.01 9.33 7.52
C LEU A 93 5.34 7.95 7.29
N LEU A 94 5.97 7.06 6.51
CA LEU A 94 5.42 5.74 6.09
C LEU A 94 4.92 4.80 7.21
N ILE A 95 5.11 5.14 8.49
CA ILE A 95 4.70 4.31 9.63
C ILE A 95 3.43 4.86 10.31
N GLU A 96 3.07 6.13 10.10
CA GLU A 96 2.03 6.83 10.89
C GLU A 96 0.73 7.09 10.12
N THR A 97 0.80 7.24 8.79
CA THR A 97 -0.38 7.53 7.95
C THR A 97 -0.29 6.82 6.61
N THR A 98 -1.43 6.52 6.00
CA THR A 98 -1.56 6.12 4.59
C THR A 98 -1.71 7.31 3.64
N SER A 99 -1.72 8.54 4.17
CA SER A 99 -1.69 9.74 3.33
C SER A 99 -0.40 9.78 2.53
N ASP A 100 -0.55 10.08 1.24
CA ASP A 100 0.55 10.30 0.30
C ASP A 100 0.76 11.80 0.08
N VAL A 101 -0.32 12.60 0.14
CA VAL A 101 -0.33 14.06 -0.06
C VAL A 101 -1.21 14.72 1.00
N ASP A 102 -0.66 15.70 1.72
CA ASP A 102 -1.43 16.54 2.64
C ASP A 102 -1.55 17.97 2.07
N ALA A 103 -2.76 18.51 2.04
CA ALA A 103 -3.02 19.94 1.86
C ALA A 103 -3.26 20.57 3.24
N GLU A 104 -2.35 21.43 3.70
CA GLU A 104 -2.49 22.16 4.96
C GLU A 104 -3.27 23.45 4.72
N HIS A 105 -4.29 23.67 5.53
CA HIS A 105 -5.15 24.85 5.46
C HIS A 105 -4.72 25.92 6.47
N ILE A 106 -5.21 27.16 6.28
CA ILE A 106 -4.89 28.30 7.15
C ILE A 106 -5.24 28.04 8.63
N THR A 107 -6.24 27.20 8.90
CA THR A 107 -6.63 26.76 10.25
C THR A 107 -5.68 25.73 10.86
N LYS A 108 -4.60 25.35 10.17
CA LYS A 108 -3.68 24.26 10.53
C LYS A 108 -4.26 22.85 10.44
N GLN A 109 -5.54 22.73 10.08
CA GLN A 109 -6.13 21.46 9.70
C GLN A 109 -5.61 20.99 8.35
N LYS A 110 -5.75 19.70 8.06
CA LYS A 110 -5.27 19.11 6.82
C LYS A 110 -6.44 18.49 6.04
N THR A 111 -6.33 18.48 4.73
CA THR A 111 -7.04 17.51 3.89
C THR A 111 -5.99 16.53 3.39
N ARG A 112 -6.17 15.25 3.71
CA ARG A 112 -5.19 14.20 3.45
C ARG A 112 -5.67 13.34 2.30
N PHE A 113 -4.75 12.92 1.43
CA PHE A 113 -5.06 12.10 0.28
C PHE A 113 -4.17 10.87 0.25
N SER A 114 -4.77 9.68 0.35
CA SER A 114 -4.12 8.44 -0.08
C SER A 114 -4.48 8.20 -1.53
N ILE A 115 -3.50 8.21 -2.42
CA ILE A 115 -3.72 8.29 -3.86
C ILE A 115 -3.08 7.09 -4.55
N LYS A 116 -3.86 6.40 -5.40
CA LYS A 116 -3.38 5.24 -6.16
C LYS A 116 -3.75 5.37 -7.63
N SER A 117 -2.74 5.22 -8.48
CA SER A 117 -2.91 5.10 -9.93
C SER A 117 -2.56 3.70 -10.39
N ILE A 118 -3.53 3.01 -10.98
CA ILE A 118 -3.40 1.62 -11.39
C ILE A 118 -3.82 1.44 -12.85
N ALA A 119 -3.28 0.41 -13.50
CA ALA A 119 -3.54 0.12 -14.91
C ALA A 119 -4.86 -0.62 -15.15
N SER A 120 -5.28 -1.47 -14.20
CA SER A 120 -6.40 -2.40 -14.34
C SER A 120 -7.57 -2.03 -13.42
N THR A 121 -8.72 -2.69 -13.62
CA THR A 121 -9.91 -2.62 -12.78
C THR A 121 -9.62 -3.19 -11.39
N GLY A 122 -9.01 -2.36 -10.54
CA GLY A 122 -8.47 -2.71 -9.23
C GLY A 122 -8.72 -1.63 -8.18
N THR A 123 -8.37 -1.93 -6.93
CA THR A 123 -8.36 -0.96 -5.81
C THR A 123 -6.94 -0.69 -5.28
N GLY A 124 -5.96 -1.47 -5.76
CA GLY A 124 -4.59 -1.43 -5.28
C GLY A 124 -4.42 -1.94 -3.84
N THR A 125 -3.16 -2.02 -3.39
CA THR A 125 -2.83 -2.37 -2.01
C THR A 125 -3.15 -1.21 -1.09
N LEU A 126 -4.02 -1.41 -0.10
CA LEU A 126 -4.39 -0.37 0.87
C LEU A 126 -3.24 -0.11 1.83
N LYS A 127 -2.71 -1.19 2.45
CA LYS A 127 -1.64 -1.10 3.46
C LYS A 127 -0.72 -2.31 3.37
N ASN A 128 0.57 -2.10 3.63
CA ASN A 128 1.54 -3.19 3.76
C ASN A 128 1.82 -3.44 5.25
N LEU A 129 1.71 -4.69 5.69
CA LEU A 129 2.01 -5.10 7.06
C LEU A 129 3.38 -5.76 7.14
N GLY A 130 4.27 -5.16 7.93
CA GLY A 130 5.52 -5.79 8.31
C GLY A 130 5.33 -6.79 9.44
N ALA A 131 6.39 -7.57 9.71
CA ALA A 131 6.41 -8.58 10.78
C ALA A 131 6.06 -7.99 12.17
N ARG A 132 6.48 -6.75 12.46
CA ARG A 132 6.16 -6.07 13.72
C ARG A 132 4.66 -5.82 13.88
N GLN A 133 3.99 -5.39 12.80
CA GLN A 133 2.54 -5.16 12.82
C GLN A 133 1.77 -6.47 12.94
N ILE A 134 2.22 -7.52 12.23
CA ILE A 134 1.64 -8.87 12.34
C ILE A 134 1.75 -9.37 13.78
N GLN A 135 2.91 -9.25 14.40
CA GLN A 135 3.09 -9.63 15.80
C GLN A 135 2.23 -8.78 16.74
N LYS A 136 2.16 -7.46 16.55
CA LYS A 136 1.36 -6.55 17.38
C LYS A 136 -0.13 -6.89 17.36
N PHE A 137 -0.69 -7.15 16.18
CA PHE A 137 -2.14 -7.32 16.03
C PHE A 137 -2.60 -8.77 16.10
N LEU A 138 -1.79 -9.71 15.63
CA LEU A 138 -2.15 -11.13 15.55
C LEU A 138 -1.39 -11.99 16.57
N GLY A 139 -0.39 -11.46 17.28
CA GLY A 139 0.47 -12.25 18.19
C GLY A 139 1.38 -13.24 17.48
N VAL A 140 1.44 -13.22 16.13
CA VAL A 140 2.22 -14.17 15.35
C VAL A 140 3.68 -13.73 15.28
N ASN A 141 4.58 -14.52 15.87
CA ASN A 141 6.03 -14.36 15.73
C ASN A 141 6.58 -15.39 14.73
N PHE A 142 7.15 -14.90 13.62
CA PHE A 142 7.66 -15.73 12.52
C PHE A 142 9.19 -15.66 12.36
N SER A 143 9.91 -15.17 13.38
CA SER A 143 11.35 -14.91 13.29
C SER A 143 12.18 -16.17 13.07
N ALA A 144 11.84 -17.27 13.76
CA ALA A 144 12.56 -18.53 13.65
C ALA A 144 12.41 -19.16 12.25
N GLN A 145 11.18 -19.17 11.72
CA GLN A 145 10.88 -19.67 10.37
C GLN A 145 11.54 -18.81 9.30
N TYR A 146 11.55 -17.48 9.48
CA TYR A 146 12.28 -16.58 8.58
C TYR A 146 13.79 -16.85 8.59
N LYS A 147 14.38 -17.13 9.76
CA LYS A 147 15.79 -17.52 9.86
C LYS A 147 16.04 -18.83 9.13
N LYS A 148 15.20 -19.84 9.36
CA LYS A 148 15.33 -21.15 8.73
C LYS A 148 15.20 -21.10 7.20
N MET A 149 14.29 -20.29 6.67
CA MET A 149 14.16 -20.04 5.23
C MET A 149 15.46 -19.54 4.60
N TRP A 150 16.18 -18.63 5.29
CA TRP A 150 17.46 -18.12 4.83
C TRP A 150 18.59 -19.14 4.99
N GLU A 151 18.58 -19.92 6.06
CA GLU A 151 19.52 -21.04 6.26
C GLU A 151 19.38 -22.05 5.10
N ASP A 152 18.17 -22.49 4.77
CA ASP A 152 17.94 -23.44 3.67
C ASP A 152 18.45 -22.89 2.31
N LEU A 153 18.31 -21.58 2.07
CA LEU A 153 18.86 -20.94 0.88
C LEU A 153 20.40 -20.89 0.89
N ARG A 154 21.01 -20.68 2.05
CA ARG A 154 22.47 -20.70 2.19
C ARG A 154 23.02 -22.10 1.97
N ASP A 155 22.37 -23.10 2.55
CA ASP A 155 22.73 -24.51 2.39
C ASP A 155 22.66 -24.90 0.91
N TYR A 156 21.58 -24.53 0.22
CA TYR A 156 21.43 -24.78 -1.22
C TYR A 156 22.50 -24.08 -2.09
N LEU A 157 22.94 -22.89 -1.68
CA LEU A 157 23.98 -22.15 -2.39
C LEU A 157 25.40 -22.54 -1.98
N ASN A 158 25.56 -23.30 -0.89
CA ASN A 158 26.82 -23.55 -0.17
C ASN A 158 27.54 -22.25 0.24
N GLU A 159 26.80 -21.26 0.75
CA GLU A 159 27.28 -19.88 0.96
C GLU A 159 26.84 -19.31 2.33
N HIS A 160 27.45 -19.80 3.39
CA HIS A 160 27.03 -19.48 4.77
C HIS A 160 27.48 -18.09 5.24
N ASP A 161 28.61 -17.58 4.74
CA ASP A 161 29.22 -16.34 5.23
C ASP A 161 28.78 -15.08 4.47
N LEU A 162 28.09 -15.25 3.33
CA LEU A 162 27.66 -14.10 2.54
C LEU A 162 26.58 -13.29 3.26
N SER A 163 26.59 -11.98 3.09
CA SER A 163 25.47 -11.16 3.56
C SER A 163 24.20 -11.46 2.75
N GLN A 164 23.01 -11.34 3.36
CA GLN A 164 21.72 -11.54 2.67
C GLN A 164 21.60 -10.68 1.39
N GLY A 165 22.18 -9.47 1.40
CA GLY A 165 22.20 -8.58 0.23
C GLY A 165 23.02 -9.13 -0.94
N LYS A 166 24.14 -9.81 -0.67
CA LYS A 166 24.95 -10.48 -1.70
C LYS A 166 24.23 -11.70 -2.25
N ILE A 167 23.67 -12.54 -1.37
CA ILE A 167 22.86 -13.71 -1.78
C ILE A 167 21.69 -13.28 -2.66
N LYS A 168 20.95 -12.24 -2.27
CA LYS A 168 19.81 -11.73 -3.04
C LYS A 168 20.21 -11.32 -4.45
N LYS A 169 21.33 -10.61 -4.62
CA LYS A 169 21.84 -10.25 -5.95
C LYS A 169 22.19 -11.49 -6.78
N LYS A 170 22.87 -12.47 -6.18
CA LYS A 170 23.24 -13.74 -6.83
C LYS A 170 21.99 -14.48 -7.35
N VAL A 171 20.98 -14.63 -6.50
CA VAL A 171 19.70 -15.26 -6.85
C VAL A 171 18.97 -14.49 -7.96
N GLN A 172 18.94 -13.16 -7.90
CA GLN A 172 18.25 -12.33 -8.90
C GLN A 172 18.89 -12.42 -10.30
N ASN A 173 20.19 -12.67 -10.37
CA ASN A 173 20.92 -12.75 -11.63
C ASN A 173 20.86 -14.14 -12.29
N SER A 174 20.22 -15.13 -11.66
CA SER A 174 20.11 -16.49 -12.18
C SER A 174 18.67 -16.99 -12.15
N SER A 175 18.12 -17.33 -13.31
CA SER A 175 16.74 -17.83 -13.46
C SER A 175 16.52 -19.15 -12.70
N CYS A 176 17.52 -20.03 -12.68
CA CYS A 176 17.46 -21.30 -11.94
C CYS A 176 17.42 -21.08 -10.43
N LEU A 177 18.33 -20.25 -9.91
CA LEU A 177 18.37 -19.92 -8.47
C LEU A 177 17.11 -19.18 -8.04
N LEU A 178 16.59 -18.29 -8.89
CA LEU A 178 15.35 -17.56 -8.63
C LEU A 178 14.15 -18.49 -8.53
N LYS A 179 14.03 -19.48 -9.43
CA LYS A 179 12.98 -20.51 -9.37
C LYS A 179 13.05 -21.30 -8.07
N TRP A 180 14.23 -21.75 -7.69
CA TRP A 180 14.43 -22.50 -6.44
C TRP A 180 14.07 -21.64 -5.21
N ALA A 181 14.62 -20.43 -5.12
CA ALA A 181 14.38 -19.53 -4.00
C ALA A 181 12.90 -19.15 -3.85
N THR A 182 12.19 -19.00 -4.98
CA THR A 182 10.75 -18.77 -5.01
C THR A 182 10.00 -19.97 -4.41
N LYS A 183 10.32 -21.19 -4.84
CA LYS A 183 9.70 -22.42 -4.31
C LYS A 183 10.01 -22.62 -2.82
N ASN A 184 11.24 -22.34 -2.40
CA ASN A 184 11.62 -22.40 -0.99
C ASN A 184 10.81 -21.42 -0.14
N GLY A 185 10.81 -20.14 -0.53
CA GLY A 185 10.07 -19.12 0.20
C GLY A 185 8.56 -19.39 0.23
N GLN A 186 7.98 -19.94 -0.85
CA GLN A 186 6.54 -20.21 -0.91
C GLN A 186 6.08 -21.13 0.23
N LYS A 187 6.88 -22.13 0.62
CA LYS A 187 6.59 -23.00 1.77
C LYS A 187 6.37 -22.19 3.05
N TYR A 188 7.27 -21.25 3.32
CA TYR A 188 7.21 -20.39 4.50
C TYR A 188 6.08 -19.35 4.42
N GLN A 189 5.71 -18.88 3.22
CA GLN A 189 4.54 -18.02 3.07
C GLN A 189 3.26 -18.74 3.44
N ILE A 190 3.09 -19.98 2.98
CA ILE A 190 1.93 -20.81 3.29
C ILE A 190 1.83 -21.01 4.81
N MET A 191 2.95 -21.34 5.47
CA MET A 191 3.00 -21.45 6.93
C MET A 191 2.60 -20.15 7.64
N LEU A 192 3.13 -19.00 7.20
CA LEU A 192 2.78 -17.70 7.78
C LEU A 192 1.30 -17.37 7.55
N ASN A 193 0.77 -17.65 6.36
CA ASN A 193 -0.62 -17.44 6.00
C ASN A 193 -1.54 -18.23 6.93
N ASP A 194 -1.21 -19.49 7.20
CA ASP A 194 -1.97 -20.39 8.07
C ASP A 194 -1.98 -19.90 9.52
N LEU A 195 -0.82 -19.49 10.03
CA LEU A 195 -0.70 -18.89 11.36
C LEU A 195 -1.52 -17.60 11.46
N CYS A 196 -1.47 -16.73 10.45
CA CYS A 196 -2.24 -15.48 10.44
C CYS A 196 -3.75 -15.74 10.40
N VAL A 197 -4.21 -16.70 9.59
CA VAL A 197 -5.62 -17.08 9.49
C VAL A 197 -6.13 -17.62 10.83
N SER A 198 -5.40 -18.56 11.43
CA SER A 198 -5.76 -19.13 12.73
C SER A 198 -5.77 -18.06 13.82
N ALA A 199 -4.68 -17.29 13.93
CA ALA A 199 -4.55 -16.24 14.93
C ALA A 199 -5.64 -15.18 14.80
N PHE A 200 -5.92 -14.70 13.58
CA PHE A 200 -6.96 -13.71 13.35
C PHE A 200 -8.34 -14.23 13.75
N ASN A 201 -8.70 -15.46 13.37
CA ASN A 201 -10.02 -16.00 13.70
C ASN A 201 -10.23 -16.16 15.22
N ASN A 202 -9.16 -16.44 15.95
CA ASN A 202 -9.17 -16.54 17.42
C ASN A 202 -9.18 -15.18 18.14
N LEU A 203 -9.01 -14.06 17.43
CA LEU A 203 -9.11 -12.74 18.05
C LEU A 203 -10.55 -12.45 18.52
N PRO A 204 -10.73 -11.81 19.69
CA PRO A 204 -12.01 -11.22 20.06
C PRO A 204 -12.48 -10.21 19.01
N LEU A 205 -13.79 -10.07 18.82
CA LEU A 205 -14.37 -9.15 17.83
C LEU A 205 -13.80 -7.73 17.93
N LYS A 206 -13.64 -7.20 19.15
CA LYS A 206 -13.03 -5.88 19.40
C LYS A 206 -11.64 -5.76 18.77
N LYS A 207 -10.78 -6.79 18.90
CA LYS A 207 -9.42 -6.78 18.32
C LYS A 207 -9.44 -6.93 16.80
N LYS A 208 -10.42 -7.65 16.24
CA LYS A 208 -10.64 -7.72 14.79
C LYS A 208 -11.07 -6.35 14.24
N VAL A 209 -11.95 -5.63 14.94
CA VAL A 209 -12.33 -4.26 14.60
C VAL A 209 -11.14 -3.30 14.71
N ASP A 210 -10.33 -3.39 15.79
CA ASP A 210 -9.10 -2.60 15.93
C ASP A 210 -8.13 -2.84 14.75
N PHE A 211 -7.98 -4.10 14.32
CA PHE A 211 -7.18 -4.44 13.15
C PHE A 211 -7.76 -3.84 11.86
N LEU A 212 -9.08 -3.95 11.64
CA LEU A 212 -9.73 -3.34 10.48
C LEU A 212 -9.52 -1.84 10.45
N ASN A 213 -9.81 -1.14 11.56
CA ASN A 213 -9.57 0.30 11.72
C ASN A 213 -8.14 0.68 11.37
N PHE A 214 -7.17 -0.14 11.80
CA PHE A 214 -5.76 0.09 11.49
C PHE A 214 -5.42 -0.09 10.02
N ILE A 215 -5.99 -1.07 9.30
CA ILE A 215 -5.67 -1.30 7.89
C ILE A 215 -6.43 -0.38 6.94
N THR A 216 -7.53 0.22 7.39
CA THR A 216 -8.36 1.17 6.62
C THR A 216 -8.12 2.62 6.98
N ASP A 217 -7.50 2.89 8.13
CA ASP A 217 -7.33 4.24 8.69
C ASP A 217 -8.69 4.93 8.95
N CYS A 218 -9.70 4.16 9.39
CA CYS A 218 -11.07 4.63 9.67
C CYS A 218 -11.19 5.67 10.79
N ASN A 219 -10.12 6.00 11.48
CA ASN A 219 -10.10 7.03 12.52
C ASN A 219 -9.56 8.38 12.01
N ASP A 220 -9.15 8.47 10.74
CA ASP A 220 -8.68 9.72 10.14
C ASP A 220 -9.83 10.42 9.40
N GLU A 221 -10.39 11.46 10.05
CA GLU A 221 -11.49 12.29 9.53
C GLU A 221 -11.11 13.10 8.28
N ASP A 222 -9.81 13.35 8.12
CA ASP A 222 -9.27 14.21 7.08
C ASP A 222 -8.83 13.42 5.85
N LEU A 223 -8.82 12.08 5.93
CA LEU A 223 -8.32 11.21 4.88
C LEU A 223 -9.36 10.91 3.82
N TYR A 224 -9.03 11.29 2.59
CA TYR A 224 -9.67 10.83 1.37
C TYR A 224 -8.82 9.76 0.71
N VAL A 225 -9.44 8.64 0.34
CA VAL A 225 -8.80 7.62 -0.48
C VAL A 225 -9.28 7.79 -1.92
N ILE A 226 -8.33 8.06 -2.82
CA ILE A 226 -8.57 8.23 -4.26
C ILE A 226 -7.86 7.11 -5.01
N ILE A 227 -8.62 6.31 -5.75
CA ILE A 227 -8.10 5.26 -6.61
C ILE A 227 -8.55 5.57 -8.02
N VAL A 228 -7.60 5.77 -8.91
CA VAL A 228 -7.87 5.97 -10.33
C VAL A 228 -7.34 4.81 -11.14
N ASN A 229 -8.18 4.31 -12.03
CA ASN A 229 -7.84 3.27 -12.97
C ASN A 229 -8.24 3.65 -14.41
N SER A 230 -8.03 2.72 -15.34
CA SER A 230 -8.35 2.94 -16.76
C SER A 230 -9.82 3.25 -17.00
N CYS A 231 -10.73 2.77 -16.15
CA CYS A 231 -12.18 2.90 -16.31
C CYS A 231 -12.81 4.00 -15.43
N ASP A 232 -12.34 4.20 -14.20
CA ASP A 232 -13.06 5.00 -13.20
C ASP A 232 -12.14 5.66 -12.15
N VAL A 233 -12.69 6.61 -11.41
CA VAL A 233 -12.12 7.27 -10.24
C VAL A 233 -12.99 6.96 -9.02
N ILE A 234 -12.48 6.13 -8.11
CA ILE A 234 -13.13 5.76 -6.86
C ILE A 234 -12.65 6.68 -5.75
N ILE A 235 -13.58 7.29 -5.02
CA ILE A 235 -13.31 8.22 -3.92
C ILE A 235 -14.16 7.83 -2.72
N TYR A 236 -13.56 7.78 -1.53
CA TYR A 236 -14.30 7.59 -0.28
C TYR A 236 -13.49 8.13 0.91
N LYS A 237 -14.16 8.47 2.02
CA LYS A 237 -13.50 8.70 3.30
C LYS A 237 -13.53 7.41 4.13
N PRO A 238 -12.40 6.92 4.66
CA PRO A 238 -12.42 5.71 5.47
C PRO A 238 -13.32 5.81 6.69
N ILE A 239 -13.43 6.98 7.31
CA ILE A 239 -14.28 7.17 8.51
C ILE A 239 -15.77 6.90 8.25
N GLU A 240 -16.24 7.10 7.02
CA GLU A 240 -17.64 6.81 6.64
C GLU A 240 -17.93 5.31 6.67
N LYS A 241 -16.89 4.46 6.70
CA LYS A 241 -17.07 3.03 6.93
C LYS A 241 -17.41 2.82 8.39
N ASN A 242 -18.70 2.68 8.68
CA ASN A 242 -19.23 2.50 10.02
C ASN A 242 -18.90 1.10 10.58
N LEU A 243 -17.63 0.86 10.93
CA LEU A 243 -17.15 -0.42 11.49
C LEU A 243 -17.74 -0.72 12.88
N LYS A 244 -18.51 0.21 13.47
CA LYS A 244 -19.13 0.09 14.80
C LYS A 244 -20.32 -0.87 14.84
N LEU A 245 -20.95 -1.17 13.71
CA LEU A 245 -22.14 -2.04 13.63
C LEU A 245 -21.83 -3.49 13.21
N ILE A 246 -20.56 -3.86 13.14
CA ILE A 246 -20.15 -5.18 12.66
C ILE A 246 -20.48 -6.26 13.69
N LYS A 247 -21.20 -7.29 13.25
CA LYS A 247 -21.60 -8.43 14.09
C LYS A 247 -20.60 -9.58 14.01
N ASN A 248 -20.02 -9.79 12.83
CA ASN A 248 -19.08 -10.88 12.59
C ASN A 248 -17.89 -10.44 11.73
N ILE A 249 -16.69 -10.87 12.12
CA ILE A 249 -15.48 -10.76 11.31
C ILE A 249 -14.75 -12.10 11.36
N GLU A 250 -14.47 -12.66 10.20
CA GLU A 250 -13.71 -13.90 10.05
C GLU A 250 -12.76 -13.81 8.87
N VAL A 251 -11.79 -14.71 8.82
CA VAL A 251 -10.92 -14.90 7.67
C VAL A 251 -11.02 -16.32 7.15
N LYS A 252 -11.06 -16.45 5.83
CA LYS A 252 -10.98 -17.74 5.15
C LYS A 252 -9.82 -17.73 4.18
N LYS A 253 -9.08 -18.83 4.07
CA LYS A 253 -8.03 -18.98 3.06
C LYS A 253 -8.62 -18.77 1.67
N ASP A 254 -7.86 -18.12 0.80
CA ASP A 254 -8.26 -17.96 -0.59
C ASP A 254 -8.22 -19.33 -1.28
N LYS A 255 -9.35 -19.77 -1.86
CA LYS A 255 -9.43 -21.08 -2.54
C LYS A 255 -8.55 -21.15 -3.79
N MET A 256 -8.15 -19.99 -4.32
CA MET A 256 -7.37 -19.89 -5.56
C MET A 256 -5.87 -19.70 -5.30
N THR A 257 -5.45 -19.42 -4.06
CA THR A 257 -4.04 -19.17 -3.73
C THR A 257 -3.68 -19.64 -2.32
N ASP A 258 -2.60 -20.40 -2.19
CA ASP A 258 -2.13 -20.90 -0.88
C ASP A 258 -1.46 -19.83 0.00
N VAL A 259 -1.24 -18.64 -0.54
CA VAL A 259 -0.50 -17.54 0.10
C VAL A 259 -1.38 -16.31 0.38
N GLY A 260 -2.70 -16.48 0.35
CA GLY A 260 -3.63 -15.41 0.67
C GLY A 260 -4.84 -15.88 1.49
N TYR A 261 -5.52 -14.90 2.09
CA TYR A 261 -6.79 -15.09 2.76
C TYR A 261 -7.71 -13.90 2.53
N THR A 262 -9.00 -14.12 2.70
CA THR A 262 -10.05 -13.11 2.56
C THR A 262 -10.61 -12.81 3.94
N ILE A 263 -10.66 -11.53 4.32
CA ILE A 263 -11.42 -11.07 5.48
C ILE A 263 -12.88 -10.90 5.05
N PHE A 264 -13.78 -11.54 5.79
CA PHE A 264 -15.21 -11.39 5.65
C PHE A 264 -15.75 -10.53 6.80
N VAL A 265 -16.55 -9.53 6.47
CA VAL A 265 -17.31 -8.73 7.43
C VAL A 265 -18.78 -9.03 7.19
N ASP A 266 -19.48 -9.52 8.22
CA ASP A 266 -20.87 -9.96 8.14
C ASP A 266 -21.14 -10.88 6.93
N ASN A 267 -20.26 -11.88 6.76
CA ASN A 267 -20.26 -12.88 5.68
C ASN A 267 -20.03 -12.34 4.26
N LYS A 268 -19.70 -11.05 4.11
CA LYS A 268 -19.33 -10.47 2.81
C LYS A 268 -17.82 -10.42 2.66
N PRO A 269 -17.22 -10.87 1.54
CA PRO A 269 -15.79 -10.75 1.31
C PRO A 269 -15.40 -9.27 1.21
N THR A 270 -14.53 -8.80 2.09
CA THR A 270 -14.21 -7.36 2.23
C THR A 270 -12.73 -7.06 2.00
N TYR A 271 -11.79 -7.89 2.42
CA TYR A 271 -10.38 -7.55 2.20
C TYR A 271 -9.59 -8.76 1.75
N ARG A 272 -8.69 -8.59 0.77
CA ARG A 272 -7.72 -9.61 0.38
C ARG A 272 -6.43 -9.38 1.14
N VAL A 273 -5.94 -10.41 1.79
CA VAL A 273 -4.61 -10.40 2.34
C VAL A 273 -3.75 -11.32 1.50
N GLN A 274 -2.64 -10.79 0.98
CA GLN A 274 -1.65 -11.54 0.23
C GLN A 274 -0.34 -11.54 0.99
N THR A 275 0.10 -12.69 1.45
CA THR A 275 1.41 -12.83 2.09
C THR A 275 2.51 -12.82 1.01
N ASN A 276 3.54 -11.96 1.13
CA ASN A 276 4.59 -11.83 0.10
C ASN A 276 6.01 -11.93 0.69
N ASN A 277 6.79 -12.91 0.20
CA ASN A 277 8.17 -13.21 0.58
C ASN A 277 9.15 -12.04 0.54
N THR A 278 8.89 -11.01 -0.25
CA THR A 278 9.87 -9.92 -0.42
C THR A 278 9.70 -8.77 0.56
N ASN A 279 8.54 -8.64 1.24
CA ASN A 279 8.22 -7.46 2.07
C ASN A 279 7.36 -7.73 3.33
N GLY A 280 7.01 -8.98 3.66
CA GLY A 280 6.08 -9.31 4.75
C GLY A 280 4.69 -9.71 4.21
N ILE A 281 3.62 -9.06 4.68
CA ILE A 281 2.25 -9.30 4.19
C ILE A 281 1.74 -8.03 3.50
N GLY A 282 1.27 -8.14 2.25
CA GLY A 282 0.57 -7.05 1.56
C GLY A 282 -0.95 -7.21 1.73
N ILE A 283 -1.64 -6.19 2.24
CA ILE A 283 -3.10 -6.18 2.34
C ILE A 283 -3.67 -5.32 1.21
N SER A 284 -4.42 -5.95 0.32
CA SER A 284 -5.10 -5.29 -0.79
C SER A 284 -6.61 -5.44 -0.59
N ALA A 285 -7.42 -4.40 -0.77
CA ALA A 285 -8.86 -4.65 -0.84
C ALA A 285 -9.13 -5.68 -1.95
N PHE A 286 -10.04 -6.64 -1.74
CA PHE A 286 -10.54 -7.40 -2.88
C PHE A 286 -11.21 -6.37 -3.77
N CYS A 287 -10.64 -6.15 -4.94
CA CYS A 287 -11.35 -5.40 -5.95
C CYS A 287 -12.46 -6.29 -6.48
N GLN A 288 -13.61 -6.23 -5.82
CA GLN A 288 -14.95 -6.12 -6.39
C GLN A 288 -15.98 -6.23 -5.26
N ARG A 289 -16.79 -5.18 -5.09
CA ARG A 289 -18.05 -5.10 -4.31
C ARG A 289 -17.97 -4.93 -2.78
N ILE A 290 -17.35 -3.83 -2.33
CA ILE A 290 -17.65 -3.23 -1.00
C ILE A 290 -18.33 -1.86 -1.16
N PHE A 291 -18.51 -1.42 -2.39
CA PHE A 291 -19.53 -0.44 -2.72
C PHE A 291 -20.76 -1.24 -3.12
N TRP A 292 -21.91 -0.93 -2.51
CA TRP A 292 -23.20 -1.66 -2.49
C TRP A 292 -23.41 -2.46 -1.20
N VAL A 293 -23.60 -1.77 -0.07
CA VAL A 293 -24.93 -1.39 0.47
C VAL A 293 -24.78 -0.04 1.15
#